data_AF-A0A2T9ZAX7-F1
#
_entry.id   AF-A0A2T9ZAX7-F1
#
_cell.length_a   1.000
_cell.length_b   1.000
_cell.length_c   1.000
_cell.angle_alpha   90.00
_cell.angle_beta   90.00
_cell.angle_gamma   90.00
#
_symmetry.space_group_name_H-M   'P 1'
#
loop_
_entity.id
_entity.type
_entity.pdbx_description
1 polymer ?
#
loop_
_entity_poly.entity_id
_entity_poly.type
_entity_poly.pdbx_seq_one_letter_code
_entity_poly.pdbx_strand_id
1 'polypeptide(L)'
;MSLDNSVKILNDQVLDVSNTDHPLTIPGSTNFSIQQSIKNLKIKIIRVSPLEMEFDLIGVDASFANALRRILISEVPTMAIEKVYMLNNTGVVQDEVLAHRLGLIPIKADPRYFSWKDSTDDPTDQNTIVFKLDVACSYAPKNYSPEDHIPQPSTASDSLNDAFSSFKNTRTESASQIQSKVSNLRNLQNLQKSEKSEKSESLKSTPKYINSEIYSGMLVWDPKGDQIERFSAENAIRPVYNDILITKLRPGQKIQCELHCIKGIGRDHAKFSPVATASYKLLPKIDLLAEITGNDAYKLQQCFSPGVVEVSMSN
;
A
#
# COMPACT_ATOMS: atom_id res chain seq x y z
N MET A 1 3.78 45.90 -6.45
CA MET A 1 2.58 45.16 -6.00
C MET A 1 2.90 43.69 -6.14
N SER A 2 3.14 42.97 -5.03
CA SER A 2 3.17 41.51 -5.09
C SER A 2 1.77 41.06 -5.48
N LEU A 3 1.63 40.42 -6.65
CA LEU A 3 0.37 39.76 -6.95
C LEU A 3 0.14 38.70 -5.88
N ASP A 4 -1.06 38.73 -5.32
CA ASP A 4 -1.52 37.69 -4.43
C ASP A 4 -1.75 36.44 -5.28
N ASN A 5 -0.85 35.45 -5.17
CA ASN A 5 -0.94 34.16 -5.87
C ASN A 5 -1.95 33.22 -5.17
N SER A 6 -3.00 33.78 -4.57
CA SER A 6 -4.03 33.02 -3.86
C SER A 6 -5.24 32.79 -4.76
N VAL A 7 -5.76 31.56 -4.74
CA VAL A 7 -7.07 31.25 -5.32
C VAL A 7 -8.12 31.69 -4.33
N LYS A 8 -9.00 32.61 -4.72
CA LYS A 8 -9.99 33.19 -3.82
C LYS A 8 -11.28 32.38 -3.85
N ILE A 9 -11.77 32.05 -2.67
CA ILE A 9 -13.02 31.31 -2.49
C ILE A 9 -14.08 32.28 -2.00
N LEU A 10 -15.12 32.50 -2.81
CA LEU A 10 -16.31 33.25 -2.45
C LEU A 10 -17.46 32.28 -2.15
N ASN A 11 -18.58 32.81 -1.66
CA ASN A 11 -19.76 31.99 -1.33
C ASN A 11 -20.39 31.31 -2.56
N ASP A 12 -20.28 31.95 -3.72
CA ASP A 12 -20.94 31.56 -4.98
C ASP A 12 -19.97 31.05 -6.05
N GLN A 13 -18.68 31.43 -5.98
CA GLN A 13 -17.71 31.12 -7.02
C GLN A 13 -16.26 31.07 -6.51
N VAL A 14 -15.38 30.51 -7.33
CA VAL A 14 -13.93 30.50 -7.10
C VAL A 14 -13.28 31.41 -8.15
N LEU A 15 -12.49 32.38 -7.69
CA LEU A 15 -11.77 33.33 -8.53
C LEU A 15 -10.28 33.02 -8.58
N ASP A 16 -9.57 33.60 -9.55
CA ASP A 16 -8.11 33.52 -9.68
C ASP A 16 -7.57 32.08 -9.86
N VAL A 17 -8.31 31.23 -10.62
CA VAL A 17 -8.01 29.79 -10.81
C VAL A 17 -6.86 29.48 -11.77
N SER A 18 -6.56 30.39 -12.70
CA SER A 18 -5.53 30.20 -13.72
C SER A 18 -4.20 30.79 -13.27
N ASN A 19 -3.10 30.15 -13.62
CA ASN A 19 -1.78 30.74 -13.43
C ASN A 19 -1.59 31.95 -14.36
N THR A 20 -1.21 33.09 -13.79
CA THR A 20 -0.91 34.34 -14.50
C THR A 20 0.58 34.72 -14.45
N ASP A 21 1.42 33.87 -13.87
CA ASP A 21 2.88 34.07 -13.76
C ASP A 21 3.60 33.68 -15.05
N HIS A 22 3.24 34.39 -16.12
CA HIS A 22 3.83 34.27 -17.44
C HIS A 22 4.39 35.62 -17.88
N PRO A 23 5.50 35.63 -18.65
CA PRO A 23 6.07 36.87 -19.14
C PRO A 23 5.03 37.62 -19.97
N LEU A 24 4.99 38.95 -19.82
CA LEU A 24 4.10 39.88 -20.52
C LEU A 24 2.65 39.90 -20.04
N THR A 25 2.25 39.06 -19.08
CA THR A 25 0.89 39.10 -18.50
C THR A 25 0.70 40.30 -17.58
N ILE A 26 1.76 40.71 -16.87
CA ILE A 26 1.74 41.81 -15.90
C ILE A 26 2.83 42.82 -16.27
N PRO A 27 2.57 44.13 -16.23
CA PRO A 27 3.59 45.15 -16.47
C PRO A 27 4.71 45.01 -15.42
N GLY A 28 5.95 44.79 -15.88
CA GLY A 28 7.10 44.55 -15.03
C GLY A 28 7.38 43.07 -14.71
N SER A 29 6.67 42.12 -15.34
CA SER A 29 6.96 40.69 -15.22
C SER A 29 8.38 40.38 -15.70
N THR A 30 9.16 39.66 -14.88
CA THR A 30 10.46 39.15 -15.29
C THR A 30 10.30 37.91 -16.16
N ASN A 31 11.22 37.71 -17.10
CA ASN A 31 11.28 36.46 -17.87
C ASN A 31 11.57 35.26 -16.97
N PHE A 32 11.16 34.07 -17.43
CA PHE A 32 11.44 32.82 -16.74
C PHE A 32 12.95 32.62 -16.52
N SER A 33 13.33 32.32 -15.28
CA SER A 33 14.71 32.00 -14.91
C SER A 33 14.75 30.75 -14.05
N ILE A 34 15.45 29.71 -14.54
CA ILE A 34 15.59 28.41 -13.86
C ILE A 34 16.22 28.59 -12.47
N GLN A 35 17.21 29.48 -12.34
CA GLN A 35 17.88 29.73 -11.07
C GLN A 35 16.92 30.29 -10.01
N GLN A 36 15.98 31.13 -10.42
CA GLN A 36 14.97 31.69 -9.51
C GLN A 36 13.97 30.60 -9.09
N SER A 37 13.53 29.77 -10.03
CA SER A 37 12.62 28.65 -9.75
C SER A 37 13.25 27.64 -8.78
N ILE A 38 14.53 27.29 -8.94
CA ILE A 38 15.25 26.39 -8.02
C ILE A 38 15.36 26.99 -6.62
N LYS A 39 15.62 28.30 -6.50
CA LYS A 39 15.68 28.98 -5.19
C LYS A 39 14.34 29.00 -4.47
N ASN A 40 13.25 29.08 -5.22
CA ASN A 40 11.89 29.13 -4.68
C ASN A 40 11.34 27.75 -4.31
N LEU A 41 11.83 26.68 -4.95
CA LEU A 41 11.40 25.31 -4.70
C LEU A 41 11.79 24.86 -3.29
N LYS A 42 10.79 24.50 -2.48
CA LYS A 42 10.99 23.92 -1.15
C LYS A 42 10.08 22.72 -0.97
N ILE A 43 10.64 21.65 -0.40
CA ILE A 43 9.91 20.42 -0.07
C ILE A 43 9.96 20.23 1.44
N LYS A 44 8.81 20.05 2.07
CA LYS A 44 8.70 19.76 3.49
C LYS A 44 7.94 18.46 3.69
N ILE A 45 8.59 17.46 4.25
CA ILE A 45 7.96 16.18 4.55
C ILE A 45 7.19 16.33 5.86
N ILE A 46 5.87 16.08 5.84
CA ILE A 46 5.01 16.15 7.03
C ILE A 46 5.00 14.78 7.71
N ARG A 47 4.70 13.73 6.94
CA ARG A 47 4.54 12.37 7.46
C ARG A 47 5.05 11.35 6.47
N VAL A 48 5.77 10.36 6.99
CA VAL A 48 6.17 9.17 6.23
C VAL A 48 5.78 7.94 7.04
N SER A 49 4.94 7.10 6.45
CA SER A 49 4.63 5.77 6.95
C SER A 49 5.06 4.74 5.88
N PRO A 50 5.10 3.43 6.19
CA PRO A 50 5.50 2.41 5.20
C PRO A 50 4.62 2.31 3.94
N LEU A 51 3.35 2.75 4.01
CA LEU A 51 2.36 2.65 2.92
C LEU A 51 1.81 4.02 2.46
N GLU A 52 2.16 5.11 3.14
CA GLU A 52 1.61 6.45 2.87
C GLU A 52 2.69 7.51 3.12
N MET A 53 2.62 8.61 2.37
CA MET A 53 3.51 9.76 2.51
C MET A 53 2.72 11.05 2.29
N GLU A 54 2.95 12.03 3.15
CA GLU A 54 2.39 13.38 3.06
C GLU A 54 3.52 14.40 3.11
N PHE A 55 3.55 15.30 2.13
CA PHE A 55 4.57 16.34 2.02
C PHE A 55 4.02 17.60 1.35
N ASP A 56 4.58 18.75 1.72
CA ASP A 56 4.33 20.03 1.08
C ASP A 56 5.33 20.28 -0.04
N LEU A 57 4.83 20.76 -1.17
CA LEU A 57 5.62 21.19 -2.32
C LEU A 57 5.35 22.67 -2.58
N ILE A 58 6.33 23.53 -2.27
CA ILE A 58 6.21 24.98 -2.28
C ILE A 58 7.02 25.54 -3.45
N GLY A 59 6.47 26.53 -4.14
CA GLY A 59 7.16 27.25 -5.22
C GLY A 59 7.11 26.57 -6.58
N VAL A 60 6.16 25.65 -6.79
CA VAL A 60 5.89 25.01 -8.10
C VAL A 60 4.53 25.43 -8.64
N ASP A 61 4.38 25.35 -9.96
CA ASP A 61 3.10 25.50 -10.62
C ASP A 61 2.22 24.23 -10.51
N ALA A 62 0.90 24.40 -10.60
CA ALA A 62 -0.07 23.32 -10.56
C ALA A 62 0.12 22.32 -11.72
N SER A 63 0.60 22.75 -12.89
CA SER A 63 0.88 21.85 -14.01
C SER A 63 1.94 20.80 -13.65
N PHE A 64 2.99 21.21 -12.93
CA PHE A 64 4.07 20.32 -12.49
C PHE A 64 3.58 19.34 -11.42
N ALA A 65 2.85 19.82 -10.41
CA ALA A 65 2.24 18.96 -9.39
C ALA A 65 1.25 17.96 -10.01
N ASN A 66 0.45 18.39 -10.98
CA ASN A 66 -0.47 17.50 -11.69
C ASN A 66 0.25 16.49 -12.59
N ALA A 67 1.37 16.88 -13.21
CA ALA A 67 2.21 15.95 -13.97
C ALA A 67 2.77 14.86 -13.07
N LEU A 68 3.33 15.21 -11.90
CA LEU A 68 3.80 14.23 -10.92
C LEU A 68 2.68 13.28 -10.48
N ARG A 69 1.50 13.83 -10.14
CA ARG A 69 0.32 13.04 -9.79
C ARG A 69 -0.04 12.03 -10.88
N ARG A 70 -0.07 12.46 -12.14
CA ARG A 70 -0.38 11.59 -13.28
C ARG A 70 0.67 10.50 -13.48
N ILE A 71 1.96 10.86 -13.43
CA ILE A 71 3.07 9.92 -13.57
C ILE A 71 2.97 8.82 -12.50
N LEU A 72 2.76 9.21 -11.23
CA LEU A 72 2.62 8.26 -10.12
C LEU A 72 1.46 7.27 -10.32
N ILE A 73 0.36 7.72 -10.91
CA ILE A 73 -0.83 6.87 -11.13
C ILE A 73 -0.64 5.95 -12.35
N SER A 74 -0.11 6.47 -13.46
CA SER A 74 -0.21 5.78 -14.76
C SER A 74 1.12 5.33 -15.39
N GLU A 75 2.24 5.98 -15.09
CA GLU A 75 3.51 5.74 -15.83
C GLU A 75 4.55 4.99 -14.99
N VAL A 76 4.41 4.96 -13.67
CA VAL A 76 5.32 4.20 -12.81
C VAL A 76 5.03 2.69 -12.96
N PRO A 77 6.03 1.87 -13.35
CA PRO A 77 5.81 0.45 -13.61
C PRO A 77 5.72 -0.36 -12.33
N THR A 78 4.94 -1.44 -12.36
CA THR A 78 4.81 -2.43 -11.27
C THR A 78 4.71 -3.86 -11.81
N MET A 79 4.82 -4.85 -10.92
CA MET A 79 4.59 -6.26 -11.24
C MET A 79 3.17 -6.65 -10.86
N ALA A 80 2.40 -7.20 -11.81
CA ALA A 80 1.06 -7.73 -11.55
C ALA A 80 0.79 -8.98 -12.41
N ILE A 81 -0.21 -9.77 -12.00
CA ILE A 81 -0.62 -10.98 -12.71
C ILE A 81 -1.32 -10.59 -14.03
N GLU A 82 -0.83 -11.14 -15.14
CA GLU A 82 -1.36 -10.89 -16.48
C GLU A 82 -2.01 -12.13 -17.09
N LYS A 83 -1.29 -13.27 -17.09
CA LYS A 83 -1.80 -14.52 -17.63
C LYS A 83 -2.11 -15.48 -16.50
N VAL A 84 -3.27 -16.11 -16.60
CA VAL A 84 -3.72 -17.13 -15.66
C VAL A 84 -4.06 -18.38 -16.48
N TYR A 85 -3.27 -19.42 -16.30
CA TYR A 85 -3.45 -20.73 -16.92
C TYR A 85 -4.27 -21.61 -15.98
N MET A 86 -5.55 -21.77 -16.30
CA MET A 86 -6.46 -22.65 -15.56
C MET A 86 -6.26 -24.10 -16.01
N LEU A 87 -5.90 -24.97 -15.06
CA LEU A 87 -5.80 -26.42 -15.30
C LEU A 87 -7.10 -27.12 -14.92
N ASN A 88 -7.68 -26.75 -13.77
CA ASN A 88 -8.95 -27.28 -13.31
C ASN A 88 -9.64 -26.27 -12.38
N ASN A 89 -10.85 -25.85 -12.72
CA ASN A 89 -11.71 -25.08 -11.84
C ASN A 89 -13.08 -25.77 -11.75
N THR A 90 -13.38 -26.33 -10.58
CA THR A 90 -14.70 -26.88 -10.23
C THR A 90 -15.43 -26.01 -9.21
N GLY A 91 -14.90 -24.81 -8.96
CA GLY A 91 -15.50 -23.81 -8.10
C GLY A 91 -16.76 -23.19 -8.70
N VAL A 92 -17.45 -22.39 -7.88
CA VAL A 92 -18.67 -21.68 -8.30
C VAL A 92 -18.35 -20.42 -9.12
N VAL A 93 -17.18 -19.82 -8.89
CA VAL A 93 -16.73 -18.61 -9.58
C VAL A 93 -16.16 -19.00 -10.94
N GLN A 94 -16.62 -18.33 -11.99
CA GLN A 94 -16.17 -18.54 -13.36
C GLN A 94 -14.69 -18.17 -13.54
N ASP A 95 -14.03 -18.79 -14.51
CA ASP A 95 -12.60 -18.66 -14.76
C ASP A 95 -12.19 -17.21 -15.03
N GLU A 96 -12.97 -16.47 -15.82
CA GLU A 96 -12.67 -15.09 -16.19
C GLU A 96 -12.77 -14.16 -14.98
N VAL A 97 -13.79 -14.37 -14.14
CA VAL A 97 -13.99 -13.59 -12.91
C VAL A 97 -12.89 -13.90 -11.90
N LEU A 98 -12.52 -15.17 -11.77
CA LEU A 98 -11.42 -15.60 -10.90
C LEU A 98 -10.09 -15.01 -11.36
N ALA A 99 -9.78 -15.09 -12.66
CA ALA A 99 -8.57 -14.52 -13.25
C ALA A 99 -8.50 -13.01 -13.07
N HIS A 100 -9.62 -12.29 -13.25
CA HIS A 100 -9.68 -10.85 -13.02
C HIS A 100 -9.39 -10.49 -11.55
N ARG A 101 -9.94 -11.24 -10.59
CA ARG A 101 -9.65 -11.04 -9.16
C ARG A 101 -8.19 -11.30 -8.82
N LEU A 102 -7.61 -12.38 -9.37
CA LEU A 102 -6.20 -12.70 -9.20
C LEU A 102 -5.31 -11.59 -9.78
N GLY A 103 -5.68 -11.02 -10.92
CA GLY A 103 -5.00 -9.89 -11.56
C GLY A 103 -4.87 -8.64 -10.68
N LEU A 104 -5.80 -8.42 -9.75
CA LEU A 104 -5.83 -7.25 -8.88
C LEU A 104 -5.07 -7.45 -7.55
N ILE A 105 -4.49 -8.63 -7.31
CA ILE A 105 -3.70 -8.88 -6.10
C ILE A 105 -2.34 -8.19 -6.25
N PRO A 106 -1.98 -7.25 -5.36
CA PRO A 106 -0.69 -6.59 -5.41
C PRO A 106 0.43 -7.58 -5.05
N ILE A 107 1.44 -7.69 -5.92
CA ILE A 107 2.60 -8.55 -5.74
C ILE A 107 3.77 -7.73 -5.20
N LYS A 108 4.39 -8.20 -4.11
CA LYS A 108 5.63 -7.64 -3.58
C LYS A 108 6.80 -8.16 -4.42
N ALA A 109 7.10 -7.46 -5.51
CA ALA A 109 8.29 -7.68 -6.32
C ALA A 109 8.77 -6.33 -6.86
N ASP A 110 10.06 -6.04 -6.76
CA ASP A 110 10.60 -4.78 -7.25
C ASP A 110 10.72 -4.80 -8.78
N PRO A 111 9.95 -3.97 -9.50
CA PRO A 111 9.87 -3.99 -10.96
C PRO A 111 11.18 -3.57 -11.64
N ARG A 112 12.13 -2.99 -10.91
CA ARG A 112 13.43 -2.55 -11.47
C ARG A 112 14.33 -3.71 -11.85
N TYR A 113 14.17 -4.87 -11.22
CA TYR A 113 14.96 -6.07 -11.51
C TYR A 113 14.43 -6.91 -12.67
N PHE A 114 13.26 -6.56 -13.22
CA PHE A 114 12.62 -7.30 -14.30
C PHE A 114 12.65 -6.50 -15.60
N SER A 115 12.93 -7.21 -16.70
CA SER A 115 12.83 -6.65 -18.04
C SER A 115 11.37 -6.58 -18.49
N TRP A 116 11.09 -5.71 -19.46
CA TRP A 116 9.81 -5.71 -20.15
C TRP A 116 9.64 -7.01 -20.93
N LYS A 117 8.40 -7.47 -21.05
CA LYS A 117 8.03 -8.64 -21.84
C LYS A 117 7.10 -8.21 -22.96
N ASP A 118 7.51 -8.45 -24.21
CA ASP A 118 6.63 -8.26 -25.35
C ASP A 118 5.65 -9.45 -25.51
N SER A 119 4.59 -9.25 -26.29
CA SER A 119 3.58 -10.28 -26.52
C SER A 119 4.13 -11.52 -27.25
N THR A 120 5.18 -11.35 -28.04
CA THR A 120 5.82 -12.42 -28.82
C THR A 120 6.92 -13.15 -28.05
N ASP A 121 7.45 -12.56 -26.99
CA ASP A 121 8.55 -13.13 -26.24
C ASP A 121 8.10 -14.29 -25.37
N ASP A 122 8.96 -15.28 -25.22
CA ASP A 122 8.74 -16.37 -24.28
C ASP A 122 8.94 -15.90 -22.83
N PRO A 123 8.24 -16.52 -21.86
CA PRO A 123 8.47 -16.25 -20.45
C PRO A 123 9.85 -16.78 -20.04
N THR A 124 10.69 -15.86 -19.56
CA THR A 124 12.03 -16.13 -19.00
C THR A 124 12.07 -15.76 -17.52
N ASP A 125 13.12 -16.18 -16.83
CA ASP A 125 13.42 -15.85 -15.45
C ASP A 125 13.65 -14.33 -15.23
N GLN A 126 13.99 -13.58 -16.27
CA GLN A 126 14.23 -12.14 -16.20
C GLN A 126 12.97 -11.28 -16.41
N ASN A 127 11.97 -11.82 -17.11
CA ASN A 127 10.79 -11.05 -17.52
C ASN A 127 9.50 -11.45 -16.77
N THR A 128 9.44 -12.67 -16.22
CA THR A 128 8.20 -13.25 -15.68
C THR A 128 8.42 -13.87 -14.30
N ILE A 129 7.42 -13.68 -13.43
CA ILE A 129 7.31 -14.38 -12.14
C ILE A 129 6.17 -15.38 -12.25
N VAL A 130 6.36 -16.60 -11.74
CA VAL A 130 5.33 -17.64 -11.76
C VAL A 130 4.82 -17.92 -10.35
N PHE A 131 3.50 -17.93 -10.17
CA PHE A 131 2.82 -18.42 -8.98
C PHE A 131 1.95 -19.62 -9.32
N LYS A 132 1.74 -20.49 -8.33
CA LYS A 132 0.85 -21.65 -8.41
C LYS A 132 -0.19 -21.58 -7.30
N LEU A 133 -1.42 -21.92 -7.66
CA LEU A 133 -2.52 -22.14 -6.75
C LEU A 133 -3.07 -23.55 -6.99
N ASP A 134 -2.89 -24.44 -6.02
CA ASP A 134 -3.48 -25.78 -6.04
C ASP A 134 -4.17 -26.03 -4.70
N VAL A 135 -5.49 -25.87 -4.68
CA VAL A 135 -6.30 -25.97 -3.47
C VAL A 135 -7.54 -26.82 -3.73
N ALA A 136 -7.75 -27.83 -2.88
CA ALA A 136 -8.97 -28.63 -2.83
C ALA A 136 -9.66 -28.45 -1.47
N CYS A 137 -10.98 -28.33 -1.49
CA CYS A 137 -11.80 -28.21 -0.29
C CYS A 137 -12.32 -29.59 0.14
N SER A 138 -12.21 -29.89 1.43
CA SER A 138 -12.61 -31.16 2.03
C SER A 138 -13.37 -30.97 3.34
N TYR A 139 -14.05 -32.03 3.81
CA TYR A 139 -14.69 -32.02 5.12
C TYR A 139 -13.63 -32.08 6.22
N ALA A 140 -13.78 -31.23 7.24
CA ALA A 140 -12.88 -31.25 8.38
C ALA A 140 -13.12 -32.50 9.26
N PRO A 141 -12.06 -33.17 9.73
CA PRO A 141 -12.21 -34.23 10.71
C PRO A 141 -12.70 -33.67 12.06
N LYS A 142 -13.36 -34.50 12.87
CA LYS A 142 -14.05 -34.08 14.11
C LYS A 142 -13.15 -33.41 15.17
N ASN A 143 -11.82 -33.57 15.08
CA ASN A 143 -10.84 -32.99 16.01
C ASN A 143 -10.06 -31.79 15.43
N TYR A 144 -10.53 -31.20 14.32
CA TYR A 144 -9.82 -30.12 13.65
C TYR A 144 -9.97 -28.79 14.40
N SER A 145 -8.84 -28.18 14.78
CA SER A 145 -8.83 -26.91 15.50
C SER A 145 -8.77 -25.73 14.53
N PRO A 146 -9.44 -24.59 14.81
CA PRO A 146 -9.42 -23.41 13.94
C PRO A 146 -8.02 -22.81 13.72
N GLU A 147 -7.05 -23.12 14.59
CA GLU A 147 -5.68 -22.63 14.51
C GLU A 147 -4.87 -23.31 13.37
N ASP A 148 -5.32 -24.49 12.91
CA ASP A 148 -4.78 -25.17 11.73
C ASP A 148 -5.32 -24.59 10.41
N HIS A 149 -6.30 -23.65 10.47
CA HIS A 149 -7.08 -23.14 9.33
C HIS A 149 -6.46 -21.91 8.67
N ILE A 150 -5.62 -21.16 9.39
CA ILE A 150 -4.89 -20.05 8.81
C ILE A 150 -3.67 -20.64 8.12
N PRO A 151 -3.49 -20.50 6.78
CA PRO A 151 -2.20 -20.74 6.18
C PRO A 151 -1.22 -19.84 6.92
N GLN A 152 -0.36 -20.43 7.75
CA GLN A 152 0.78 -19.73 8.30
C GLN A 152 1.43 -19.04 7.09
N PRO A 153 1.62 -17.70 7.11
CA PRO A 153 2.22 -16.99 6.00
C PRO A 153 3.48 -17.75 5.63
N SER A 154 3.60 -18.22 4.38
CA SER A 154 4.69 -19.10 3.96
C SER A 154 6.00 -18.57 4.53
N THR A 155 6.43 -19.27 5.57
CA THR A 155 7.58 -18.96 6.37
C THR A 155 8.76 -19.34 5.49
N ALA A 156 9.23 -18.39 4.69
CA ALA A 156 10.63 -18.36 4.26
C ALA A 156 11.59 -18.45 5.48
N SER A 157 11.07 -18.31 6.71
CA SER A 157 11.79 -18.55 7.95
C SER A 157 11.97 -20.04 8.33
N ASP A 158 11.21 -20.99 7.77
CA ASP A 158 11.33 -22.39 8.20
C ASP A 158 12.49 -23.14 7.51
N SER A 159 12.97 -22.65 6.37
CA SER A 159 14.25 -23.09 5.77
C SER A 159 15.46 -22.31 6.25
N LEU A 160 15.27 -21.13 6.87
CA LEU A 160 16.35 -20.35 7.49
C LEU A 160 16.66 -20.81 8.91
N ASN A 161 15.68 -21.27 9.68
CA ASN A 161 15.91 -21.74 11.05
C ASN A 161 16.77 -23.02 11.11
N ASP A 162 16.70 -23.89 10.08
CA ASP A 162 17.58 -25.04 9.94
C ASP A 162 19.01 -24.64 9.54
N ALA A 163 19.19 -23.52 8.82
CA ALA A 163 20.51 -22.97 8.49
C ALA A 163 21.14 -22.18 9.66
N PHE A 164 20.32 -21.50 10.48
CA PHE A 164 20.79 -20.69 11.63
C PHE A 164 21.04 -21.50 12.91
N SER A 165 20.54 -22.74 13.01
CA SER A 165 20.89 -23.67 14.09
C SER A 165 22.35 -24.14 14.01
N SER A 166 22.92 -24.14 12.81
CA SER A 166 24.32 -24.53 12.54
C SER A 166 25.34 -23.40 12.78
N PHE A 167 24.89 -22.15 12.86
CA PHE A 167 25.77 -20.97 12.90
C PHE A 167 25.92 -20.31 14.29
N LYS A 168 25.27 -20.84 15.33
CA LYS A 168 25.26 -20.28 16.70
C LYS A 168 26.45 -20.68 17.59
N ASN A 169 27.63 -20.85 17.00
CA ASN A 169 28.87 -20.93 17.77
C ASN A 169 29.91 -19.99 17.17
N THR A 170 29.84 -18.70 17.51
CA THR A 170 31.03 -17.87 17.74
C THR A 170 30.66 -16.50 18.32
N ARG A 171 31.30 -16.18 19.46
CA ARG A 171 31.56 -14.87 20.08
C ARG A 171 30.39 -14.06 20.69
N THR A 172 30.28 -14.23 22.01
CA THR A 172 30.46 -13.19 23.05
C THR A 172 29.98 -11.77 22.77
N GLU A 173 28.85 -11.40 23.36
CA GLU A 173 28.67 -10.14 24.11
C GLU A 173 27.57 -10.35 25.18
N SER A 174 27.70 -9.67 26.31
CA SER A 174 27.11 -10.01 27.62
C SER A 174 25.57 -10.04 27.67
N ALA A 175 25.02 -11.25 27.84
CA ALA A 175 23.58 -11.56 27.84
C ALA A 175 22.78 -11.14 29.09
N SER A 176 23.39 -10.53 30.11
CA SER A 176 22.72 -10.30 31.41
C SER A 176 21.95 -8.98 31.53
N GLN A 177 22.12 -8.02 30.61
CA GLN A 177 21.47 -6.70 30.70
C GLN A 177 20.29 -6.50 29.71
N ILE A 178 20.14 -7.36 28.70
CA ILE A 178 19.04 -7.27 27.71
C ILE A 178 17.81 -8.07 28.16
N GLN A 179 18.01 -9.12 28.97
CA GLN A 179 16.97 -10.06 29.37
C GLN A 179 15.94 -9.45 30.35
N SER A 180 16.31 -8.44 31.13
CA SER A 180 15.44 -7.77 32.10
C SER A 180 14.56 -6.66 31.50
N LYS A 181 14.91 -6.12 30.32
CA LYS A 181 14.08 -5.14 29.59
C LYS A 181 13.04 -5.80 28.70
N VAL A 182 13.34 -6.98 28.16
CA VAL A 182 12.46 -7.73 27.25
C VAL A 182 11.32 -8.46 27.98
N SER A 183 11.52 -8.85 29.25
CA SER A 183 10.47 -9.49 30.07
C SER A 183 9.34 -8.52 30.44
N ASN A 184 9.66 -7.25 30.72
CA ASN A 184 8.67 -6.25 31.16
C ASN A 184 7.77 -5.75 30.03
N LEU A 185 8.25 -5.72 28.78
CA LEU A 185 7.44 -5.38 27.61
C LEU A 185 6.45 -6.49 27.20
N ARG A 186 6.81 -7.76 27.41
CA ARG A 186 5.92 -8.90 27.15
C ARG A 186 4.71 -8.93 28.08
N ASN A 187 4.90 -8.56 29.35
CA ASN A 187 3.82 -8.59 30.33
C ASN A 187 2.78 -7.48 30.08
N LEU A 188 3.19 -6.30 29.58
CA LEU A 188 2.28 -5.22 29.17
C LEU A 188 1.50 -5.53 27.89
N GLN A 189 2.14 -6.19 26.91
CA GLN A 189 1.46 -6.66 25.70
C GLN A 189 0.45 -7.78 25.99
N ASN A 190 0.71 -8.63 26.99
CA ASN A 190 -0.18 -9.71 27.38
C ASN A 190 -1.44 -9.20 28.12
N LEU A 191 -1.36 -8.12 28.91
CA LEU A 191 -2.54 -7.51 29.54
C LEU A 191 -3.47 -6.81 28.53
N GLN A 192 -2.93 -6.17 27.49
CA GLN A 192 -3.74 -5.55 26.45
C GLN A 192 -4.38 -6.60 25.50
N LYS A 193 -3.81 -7.81 25.44
CA LYS A 193 -4.36 -8.94 24.69
C LYS A 193 -5.54 -9.60 25.42
N SER A 194 -5.49 -9.69 26.75
CA SER A 194 -6.56 -10.28 27.56
C SER A 194 -7.84 -9.45 27.58
N GLU A 195 -7.75 -8.11 27.56
CA GLU A 195 -8.94 -7.24 27.56
C GLU A 195 -9.64 -7.16 26.18
N LYS A 196 -8.91 -7.41 25.08
CA LYS A 196 -9.49 -7.49 23.73
C LYS A 196 -10.08 -8.87 23.41
N SER A 197 -9.63 -9.94 24.06
CA SER A 197 -10.13 -11.29 23.81
C SER A 197 -11.53 -11.56 24.38
N GLU A 198 -11.95 -10.85 25.44
CA GLU A 198 -13.21 -11.13 26.13
C GLU A 198 -14.46 -10.57 25.42
N LYS A 199 -14.32 -9.61 24.49
CA LYS A 199 -15.47 -9.02 23.76
C LYS A 199 -15.82 -9.69 22.44
N SER A 200 -15.03 -10.65 21.95
CA SER A 200 -15.30 -11.39 20.71
C SER A 200 -15.51 -12.90 20.92
N GLU A 201 -15.99 -13.28 22.10
CA GLU A 201 -16.17 -14.68 22.50
C GLU A 201 -17.58 -15.24 22.23
N SER A 202 -18.39 -14.55 21.43
CA SER A 202 -19.70 -15.07 21.00
C SER A 202 -19.60 -15.73 19.62
N LEU A 203 -19.71 -17.07 19.59
CA LEU A 203 -19.96 -17.96 18.43
C LEU A 203 -18.76 -18.42 17.59
N LYS A 204 -17.79 -19.13 18.17
CA LYS A 204 -16.85 -19.94 17.34
C LYS A 204 -17.36 -21.38 17.18
N SER A 205 -18.25 -21.58 16.21
CA SER A 205 -18.54 -22.93 15.70
C SER A 205 -17.26 -23.54 15.12
N THR A 206 -16.95 -24.80 15.45
CA THR A 206 -15.84 -25.53 14.82
C THR A 206 -15.97 -25.49 13.29
N PRO A 207 -14.91 -25.13 12.54
CA PRO A 207 -15.00 -25.01 11.10
C PRO A 207 -15.31 -26.38 10.48
N LYS A 208 -16.41 -26.46 9.74
CA LYS A 208 -16.91 -27.71 9.14
C LYS A 208 -16.07 -28.20 7.95
N TYR A 209 -15.31 -27.29 7.33
CA TYR A 209 -14.62 -27.51 6.07
C TYR A 209 -13.17 -27.01 6.15
N ILE A 210 -12.26 -27.74 5.52
CA ILE A 210 -10.86 -27.34 5.32
C ILE A 210 -10.76 -26.64 3.96
N ASN A 211 -10.02 -25.54 3.88
CA ASN A 211 -9.80 -24.76 2.66
C ASN A 211 -11.10 -24.31 1.96
N SER A 212 -12.16 -24.04 2.74
CA SER A 212 -13.39 -23.48 2.18
C SER A 212 -13.25 -22.03 1.73
N GLU A 213 -12.24 -21.33 2.22
CA GLU A 213 -11.94 -19.94 1.88
C GLU A 213 -10.52 -19.89 1.34
N ILE A 214 -10.37 -19.40 0.11
CA ILE A 214 -9.08 -19.29 -0.55
C ILE A 214 -8.60 -17.86 -0.42
N TYR A 215 -7.44 -17.70 0.20
CA TYR A 215 -6.80 -16.41 0.45
C TYR A 215 -5.57 -16.21 -0.44
N SER A 216 -5.16 -14.96 -0.65
CA SER A 216 -3.95 -14.62 -1.40
C SER A 216 -2.68 -15.26 -0.84
N GLY A 217 -2.58 -15.45 0.47
CA GLY A 217 -1.44 -16.12 1.10
C GLY A 217 -1.26 -17.59 0.70
N MET A 218 -2.26 -18.22 0.06
CA MET A 218 -2.16 -19.58 -0.48
C MET A 218 -1.46 -19.63 -1.85
N LEU A 219 -1.12 -18.47 -2.44
CA LEU A 219 -0.33 -18.42 -3.67
C LEU A 219 1.13 -18.80 -3.37
N VAL A 220 1.58 -19.87 -4.00
CA VAL A 220 2.95 -20.37 -3.85
C VAL A 220 3.80 -19.86 -5.01
N TRP A 221 4.89 -19.15 -4.69
CA TRP A 221 5.86 -18.72 -5.70
C TRP A 221 6.66 -19.93 -6.22
N ASP A 222 6.73 -20.07 -7.54
CA ASP A 222 7.45 -21.13 -8.24
C ASP A 222 8.66 -20.52 -8.98
N PRO A 223 9.82 -20.39 -8.32
CA PRO A 223 11.00 -19.72 -8.88
C PRO A 223 11.51 -20.42 -10.15
N LYS A 224 11.96 -19.62 -11.13
CA LYS A 224 12.57 -20.11 -12.37
C LYS A 224 14.02 -19.66 -12.49
N GLY A 225 14.89 -20.55 -12.97
CA GLY A 225 16.32 -20.26 -13.13
C GLY A 225 16.95 -19.77 -11.83
N ASP A 226 17.69 -18.66 -11.92
CA ASP A 226 18.47 -18.10 -10.80
C ASP A 226 17.63 -17.16 -9.90
N GLN A 227 16.31 -17.12 -10.06
CA GLN A 227 15.44 -16.25 -9.28
C GLN A 227 15.51 -16.52 -7.77
N ILE A 228 15.75 -17.77 -7.35
CA ILE A 228 15.83 -18.13 -5.94
C ILE A 228 17.01 -17.45 -5.22
N GLU A 229 18.13 -17.28 -5.92
CA GLU A 229 19.32 -16.62 -5.38
C GLU A 229 19.11 -15.10 -5.36
N ARG A 230 18.53 -14.55 -6.43
CA ARG A 230 18.26 -13.11 -6.59
C ARG A 230 17.25 -12.55 -5.59
N PHE A 231 16.22 -13.34 -5.26
CA PHE A 231 15.07 -12.89 -4.49
C PHE A 231 14.91 -13.68 -3.18
N SER A 232 15.99 -13.74 -2.40
CA SER A 232 16.02 -14.39 -1.08
C SER A 232 15.72 -13.41 0.07
N ALA A 233 15.25 -13.97 1.20
CA ALA A 233 14.97 -13.26 2.45
C ALA A 233 14.02 -12.04 2.31
N GLU A 234 14.51 -10.80 2.45
CA GLU A 234 13.69 -9.58 2.48
C GLU A 234 13.03 -9.26 1.13
N ASN A 235 13.68 -9.69 0.05
CA ASN A 235 13.23 -9.54 -1.34
C ASN A 235 12.40 -10.72 -1.84
N ALA A 236 11.99 -11.62 -0.92
CA ALA A 236 11.15 -12.75 -1.26
C ALA A 236 9.87 -12.28 -1.97
N ILE A 237 9.64 -12.89 -3.13
CA ILE A 237 8.47 -12.65 -3.97
C ILE A 237 7.26 -13.28 -3.30
N ARG A 238 6.25 -12.45 -3.02
CA ARG A 238 5.00 -12.87 -2.39
C ARG A 238 3.88 -11.86 -2.64
N PRO A 239 2.61 -12.21 -2.42
CA PRO A 239 1.55 -11.21 -2.28
C PRO A 239 1.90 -10.19 -1.19
N VAL A 240 1.51 -8.93 -1.38
CA VAL A 240 1.72 -7.88 -0.36
C VAL A 240 0.90 -8.21 0.90
N TYR A 241 -0.37 -8.57 0.69
CA TYR A 241 -1.32 -8.95 1.73
C TYR A 241 -1.68 -10.43 1.57
N ASN A 242 -1.76 -11.16 2.68
CA ASN A 242 -1.99 -12.62 2.69
C ASN A 242 -3.46 -13.00 2.95
N ASP A 243 -4.28 -12.03 3.33
CA ASP A 243 -5.66 -12.17 3.81
C ASP A 243 -6.70 -11.70 2.78
N ILE A 244 -6.30 -11.44 1.54
CA ILE A 244 -7.25 -11.10 0.47
C ILE A 244 -8.02 -12.36 0.08
N LEU A 245 -9.31 -12.39 0.38
CA LEU A 245 -10.19 -13.47 -0.07
C LEU A 245 -10.32 -13.46 -1.59
N ILE A 246 -9.98 -14.58 -2.24
CA ILE A 246 -10.07 -14.78 -3.68
C ILE A 246 -11.40 -15.43 -4.04
N THR A 247 -11.74 -16.55 -3.38
CA THR A 247 -12.98 -17.28 -3.63
C THR A 247 -13.31 -18.20 -2.46
N LYS A 248 -14.53 -18.75 -2.47
CA LYS A 248 -14.97 -19.76 -1.50
C LYS A 248 -15.32 -21.05 -2.21
N LEU A 249 -14.91 -22.16 -1.62
CA LEU A 249 -15.17 -23.51 -2.11
C LEU A 249 -16.10 -24.29 -1.17
N ARG A 250 -16.63 -25.38 -1.69
CA ARG A 250 -17.33 -26.44 -0.96
C ARG A 250 -16.63 -27.78 -1.15
N PRO A 251 -16.83 -28.75 -0.24
CA PRO A 251 -16.16 -30.04 -0.32
C PRO A 251 -16.35 -30.71 -1.67
N GLY A 252 -15.26 -31.22 -2.24
CA GLY A 252 -15.23 -31.82 -3.58
C GLY A 252 -14.89 -30.85 -4.71
N GLN A 253 -14.86 -29.53 -4.43
CA GLN A 253 -14.35 -28.54 -5.38
C GLN A 253 -12.84 -28.35 -5.22
N LYS A 254 -12.20 -28.12 -6.36
CA LYS A 254 -10.76 -27.90 -6.53
C LYS A 254 -10.53 -26.72 -7.48
N ILE A 255 -9.51 -25.93 -7.19
CA ILE A 255 -8.93 -24.94 -8.10
C ILE A 255 -7.44 -25.27 -8.27
N GLN A 256 -7.03 -25.37 -9.52
CA GLN A 256 -5.64 -25.55 -9.91
C GLN A 256 -5.31 -24.61 -11.07
N CYS A 257 -4.40 -23.67 -10.83
CA CYS A 257 -3.94 -22.73 -11.85
C CYS A 257 -2.50 -22.26 -11.65
N GLU A 258 -1.90 -21.85 -12.75
CA GLU A 258 -0.59 -21.20 -12.80
C GLU A 258 -0.79 -19.73 -13.22
N LEU A 259 -0.11 -18.81 -12.55
CA LEU A 259 -0.25 -17.37 -12.76
C LEU A 259 1.09 -16.78 -13.15
N HIS A 260 1.13 -16.01 -14.23
CA HIS A 260 2.32 -15.33 -14.71
C HIS A 260 2.17 -13.83 -14.44
N CYS A 261 3.10 -13.29 -13.66
CA CYS A 261 3.21 -11.86 -13.42
C CYS A 261 4.25 -11.25 -14.34
N ILE A 262 3.91 -10.11 -14.91
CA ILE A 262 4.80 -9.33 -15.78
C ILE A 262 4.90 -7.90 -15.27
N LYS A 263 5.87 -7.18 -15.80
CA LYS A 263 6.01 -5.74 -15.62
C LYS A 263 5.03 -4.99 -16.52
N GLY A 264 4.29 -4.04 -15.97
CA GLY A 264 3.30 -3.23 -16.67
C GLY A 264 3.21 -1.81 -16.12
N ILE A 265 2.54 -0.90 -16.84
CA ILE A 265 2.23 0.47 -16.38
C ILE A 265 0.74 0.67 -16.12
N GLY A 266 0.41 1.55 -15.17
CA GLY A 266 -0.97 1.85 -14.78
C GLY A 266 -1.83 2.44 -15.91
N ARG A 267 -1.22 3.01 -16.94
CA ARG A 267 -1.87 3.51 -18.15
C ARG A 267 -2.55 2.40 -18.95
N ASP A 268 -1.94 1.22 -19.00
CA ASP A 268 -2.46 0.09 -19.76
C ASP A 268 -3.59 -0.60 -19.00
N HIS A 269 -3.40 -0.79 -17.69
CA HIS A 269 -4.42 -1.33 -16.81
C HIS A 269 -4.23 -0.86 -15.37
N ALA A 270 -5.33 -0.56 -14.68
CA ALA A 270 -5.30 -0.02 -13.31
C ALA A 270 -4.62 -0.95 -12.29
N LYS A 271 -4.59 -2.27 -12.55
CA LYS A 271 -3.87 -3.26 -11.73
C LYS A 271 -2.37 -2.99 -11.59
N PHE A 272 -1.79 -2.26 -12.53
CA PHE A 272 -0.38 -1.87 -12.51
C PHE A 272 -0.15 -0.52 -11.81
N SER A 273 -1.18 0.15 -11.29
CA SER A 273 -0.99 1.39 -10.55
C SER A 273 -0.31 1.10 -9.20
N PRO A 274 0.86 1.69 -8.90
CA PRO A 274 1.58 1.45 -7.64
C PRO A 274 0.95 2.15 -6.44
N VAL A 275 0.09 3.13 -6.68
CA VAL A 275 -0.53 3.97 -5.66
C VAL A 275 -2.00 3.61 -5.53
N ALA A 276 -2.49 3.51 -4.29
CA ALA A 276 -3.93 3.38 -4.07
C ALA A 276 -4.67 4.66 -4.51
N THR A 277 -4.16 5.82 -4.08
CA THR A 277 -4.55 7.13 -4.59
C THR A 277 -3.38 8.09 -4.43
N ALA A 278 -3.19 8.96 -5.42
CA ALA A 278 -2.27 10.08 -5.34
C ALA A 278 -3.04 11.34 -5.71
N SER A 279 -3.09 12.28 -4.77
CA SER A 279 -3.79 13.55 -4.91
C SER A 279 -2.98 14.67 -4.26
N TYR A 280 -3.34 15.90 -4.58
CA TYR A 280 -2.78 17.08 -3.92
C TYR A 280 -3.93 18.04 -3.64
N LYS A 281 -3.74 18.89 -2.64
CA LYS A 281 -4.62 20.01 -2.30
C LYS A 281 -3.76 21.26 -2.15
N LEU A 282 -4.31 22.41 -2.56
CA LEU A 282 -3.67 23.69 -2.25
C LEU A 282 -3.78 23.94 -0.74
N LEU A 283 -2.75 24.57 -0.17
CA LEU A 283 -2.75 24.92 1.24
C LEU A 283 -3.79 26.04 1.49
N PRO A 284 -4.84 25.81 2.30
CA PRO A 284 -5.80 26.86 2.59
C PRO A 284 -5.15 27.92 3.48
N LYS A 285 -5.36 29.20 3.11
CA LYS A 285 -4.99 30.37 3.90
C LYS A 285 -6.27 31.09 4.29
N ILE A 286 -6.52 31.22 5.59
CA ILE A 286 -7.71 31.90 6.14
C ILE A 286 -7.22 33.19 6.79
N ASP A 287 -7.58 34.33 6.22
CA ASP A 287 -7.26 35.64 6.76
C ASP A 287 -8.49 36.21 7.48
N LEU A 288 -8.36 36.60 8.74
CA LEU A 288 -9.41 37.29 9.49
C LEU A 288 -9.35 38.79 9.16
N LEU A 289 -10.44 39.33 8.60
CA LEU A 289 -10.50 40.74 8.20
C LEU A 289 -10.64 41.71 9.38
N ALA A 290 -11.16 41.23 10.50
CA ALA A 290 -11.36 41.99 11.72
C ALA A 290 -11.21 41.07 12.94
N GLU A 291 -10.97 41.67 14.10
CA GLU A 291 -10.94 40.94 15.37
C GLU A 291 -12.34 40.46 15.75
N ILE A 292 -12.47 39.16 16.06
CA ILE A 292 -13.74 38.52 16.44
C ILE A 292 -13.62 38.10 17.90
N THR A 293 -14.47 38.64 18.76
CA THR A 293 -14.40 38.44 20.22
C THR A 293 -15.71 37.88 20.79
N GLY A 294 -15.64 37.38 22.03
CA GLY A 294 -16.80 36.90 22.77
C GLY A 294 -17.45 35.65 22.17
N ASN A 295 -18.80 35.61 22.21
CA ASN A 295 -19.57 34.46 21.75
C ASN A 295 -19.42 34.17 20.25
N ASP A 296 -19.13 35.19 19.44
CA ASP A 296 -19.01 35.02 17.99
C ASP A 296 -17.70 34.31 17.61
N ALA A 297 -16.64 34.42 18.44
CA ALA A 297 -15.42 33.64 18.26
C ALA A 297 -15.67 32.13 18.40
N TYR A 298 -16.51 31.73 19.37
CA TYR A 298 -16.91 30.33 19.56
C TYR A 298 -17.81 29.83 18.42
N LYS A 299 -18.74 30.65 17.93
CA LYS A 299 -19.55 30.30 16.75
C LYS A 299 -18.67 30.12 15.51
N LEU A 300 -17.71 31.03 15.30
CA LEU A 300 -16.75 30.94 14.20
C LEU A 300 -15.96 29.63 14.29
N GLN A 301 -15.42 29.31 15.47
CA GLN A 301 -14.68 28.06 15.68
C GLN A 301 -15.51 26.82 15.32
N GLN A 302 -16.81 26.81 15.64
CA GLN A 302 -17.72 25.70 15.30
C GLN A 302 -17.99 25.57 13.80
N CYS A 303 -17.80 26.62 13.01
CA CYS A 303 -17.96 26.57 11.55
C CYS A 303 -16.80 25.87 10.83
N PHE A 304 -15.67 25.64 11.51
CA PHE A 304 -14.48 25.01 10.92
C PHE A 304 -14.21 23.63 11.53
N SER A 305 -13.41 22.83 10.81
CA SER A 305 -12.92 21.55 11.33
C SER A 305 -12.16 21.75 12.65
N PRO A 306 -12.23 20.78 13.59
CA PRO A 306 -11.51 20.86 14.84
C PRO A 306 -10.00 21.09 14.63
N GLY A 307 -9.42 22.03 15.37
CA GLY A 307 -7.99 22.36 15.30
C GLY A 307 -7.60 23.40 14.23
N VAL A 308 -8.54 23.88 13.41
CA VAL A 308 -8.27 24.95 12.43
C VAL A 308 -8.26 26.34 13.08
N VAL A 309 -9.21 26.61 13.97
CA VAL A 309 -9.33 27.88 14.69
C VAL A 309 -9.26 27.61 16.19
N GLU A 310 -8.43 28.38 16.89
CA GLU A 310 -8.28 28.34 18.35
C GLU A 310 -8.71 29.69 18.93
N VAL A 311 -9.48 29.66 20.03
CA VAL A 311 -9.91 30.86 20.76
C VAL A 311 -8.96 31.08 21.93
N SER A 312 -8.15 32.12 21.87
CA SER A 312 -7.30 32.54 22.98
C SER A 312 -8.06 33.46 23.94
N MET A 313 -7.85 33.27 25.24
CA MET A 313 -8.31 34.21 26.27
C MET A 313 -7.24 35.29 26.43
N SER A 314 -7.59 36.56 26.22
CA SER A 314 -6.75 37.68 26.63
C SER A 314 -6.87 37.86 28.15
N ASN A 315 -5.74 37.74 28.85
CA ASN A 315 -5.62 38.13 30.26
C ASN A 315 -5.61 39.66 30.40
#